data_AF-A0A938PHU3-F1
#
_entry.id   AF-A0A938PHU3-F1
#
_cell.length_a   1.000
_cell.length_b   1.000
_cell.length_c   1.000
_cell.angle_alpha   90.00
_cell.angle_beta   90.00
_cell.angle_gamma   90.00
#
_symmetry.space_group_name_H-M   'P 1'
#
loop_
_entity.id
_entity.type
_entity.pdbx_description
1 polymer ?
#
loop_
_entity_poly.entity_id
_entity_poly.type
_entity_poly.pdbx_seq_one_letter_code
_entity_poly.pdbx_strand_id
1 'polypeptide(L)'
;GPFRSRAVDTLAKVTPEEAVAHPNWVMGKKISVDSATMMNKGLEVIEARWLFNATPDEIEVVIHPQSIIHSMVEYQDGSVIAQLSNPDMRTPIAHALTYPDRIACGVPWLELAKIGTLSFESPDPARFPCLSLAFEALRAGGAATAILNAANEVAVAAFLDHQLPYLGISATLRATLERIGSRPAHSLDDLFAADQEARRIAADLIATQTRPV
;
A
#
# COMPACT_ATOMS: atom_id res chain seq x y z
N GLY A 1 -1.75 9.00 2.72
CA GLY A 1 -2.17 9.67 1.48
C GLY A 1 -3.12 10.84 1.73
N PRO A 2 -3.72 11.40 0.67
CA PRO A 2 -4.55 12.61 0.69
C PRO A 2 -5.80 12.52 1.57
N PHE A 3 -6.32 11.31 1.83
CA PHE A 3 -7.58 11.12 2.57
C PHE A 3 -7.39 10.80 4.06
N ARG A 4 -6.19 11.05 4.61
CA ARG A 4 -5.86 10.81 6.03
C ARG A 4 -6.90 11.36 6.99
N SER A 5 -7.38 12.59 6.78
CA SER A 5 -8.36 13.27 7.65
C SER A 5 -9.75 13.38 7.04
N ARG A 6 -10.03 12.66 5.94
CA ARG A 6 -11.33 12.71 5.27
C ARG A 6 -12.36 11.89 6.04
N ALA A 7 -13.56 12.44 6.22
CA ALA A 7 -14.65 11.75 6.90
C ALA A 7 -15.08 10.51 6.08
N VAL A 8 -15.28 9.38 6.76
CA VAL A 8 -15.49 8.06 6.14
C VAL A 8 -16.71 8.04 5.21
N ASP A 9 -17.80 8.69 5.62
CA ASP A 9 -19.05 8.82 4.85
C ASP A 9 -18.89 9.61 3.53
N THR A 10 -17.85 10.43 3.40
CA THR A 10 -17.56 11.20 2.19
C THR A 10 -16.67 10.46 1.19
N LEU A 11 -16.10 9.29 1.55
CA LEU A 11 -15.18 8.54 0.70
C LEU A 11 -15.85 7.99 -0.56
N ALA A 12 -17.16 7.77 -0.54
CA ALA A 12 -17.93 7.31 -1.70
C ALA A 12 -17.89 8.30 -2.89
N LYS A 13 -17.56 9.57 -2.63
CA LYS A 13 -17.53 10.66 -3.63
C LYS A 13 -16.12 11.01 -4.13
N VAL A 14 -15.10 10.29 -3.65
CA VAL A 14 -13.71 10.55 -4.03
C VAL A 14 -13.51 10.32 -5.54
N THR A 15 -12.85 11.26 -6.20
CA THR A 15 -12.52 11.16 -7.64
C THR A 15 -11.05 10.75 -7.87
N PRO A 16 -10.70 10.27 -9.08
CA PRO A 16 -9.32 10.01 -9.47
C PRO A 16 -8.40 11.21 -9.29
N GLU A 17 -8.86 12.41 -9.63
CA GLU A 17 -8.10 13.66 -9.52
C GLU A 17 -7.73 13.96 -8.06
N GLU A 18 -8.69 13.79 -7.14
CA GLU A 18 -8.43 13.93 -5.71
C GLU A 18 -7.43 12.88 -5.21
N ALA A 19 -7.54 11.64 -5.68
CA ALA A 19 -6.70 10.53 -5.23
C ALA A 19 -5.24 10.64 -5.70
N VAL A 20 -5.00 11.18 -6.89
CA VAL A 20 -3.64 11.35 -7.43
C VAL A 20 -2.90 12.56 -6.85
N ALA A 21 -3.61 13.50 -6.21
CA ALA A 21 -3.06 14.71 -5.61
C ALA A 21 -2.41 14.43 -4.23
N HIS A 22 -1.23 13.80 -4.24
CA HIS A 22 -0.52 13.40 -3.02
C HIS A 22 0.14 14.61 -2.29
N PRO A 23 0.04 14.72 -0.95
CA PRO A 23 0.52 15.90 -0.21
C PRO A 23 2.05 16.06 -0.17
N ASN A 24 2.81 14.95 -0.18
CA ASN A 24 4.25 14.97 0.09
C ASN A 24 5.14 14.53 -1.08
N TRP A 25 4.57 13.89 -2.11
CA TRP A 25 5.35 13.16 -3.11
C TRP A 25 4.77 13.38 -4.50
N VAL A 26 5.63 13.53 -5.51
CA VAL A 26 5.25 13.49 -6.92
C VAL A 26 5.48 12.07 -7.44
N MET A 27 4.41 11.35 -7.76
CA MET A 27 4.48 9.93 -8.10
C MET A 27 3.55 9.60 -9.28
N GLY A 28 3.71 8.40 -9.85
CA GLY A 28 2.82 7.89 -10.89
C GLY A 28 1.38 7.66 -10.39
N LYS A 29 0.40 7.70 -11.30
CA LYS A 29 -1.03 7.62 -10.93
C LYS A 29 -1.40 6.41 -10.08
N LYS A 30 -0.92 5.20 -10.44
CA LYS A 30 -1.22 3.95 -9.72
C LYS A 30 -0.80 4.00 -8.25
N ILE A 31 0.47 4.36 -8.00
CA ILE A 31 0.99 4.46 -6.63
C ILE A 31 0.34 5.60 -5.83
N SER A 32 -0.06 6.69 -6.48
CA SER A 32 -0.83 7.75 -5.79
C SER A 32 -2.20 7.25 -5.32
N VAL A 33 -2.93 6.49 -6.14
CA VAL A 33 -4.20 5.86 -5.73
C VAL A 33 -3.98 4.81 -4.64
N ASP A 34 -2.93 3.99 -4.75
CA ASP A 34 -2.58 3.03 -3.70
C ASP A 34 -2.23 3.72 -2.37
N SER A 35 -1.56 4.88 -2.41
CA SER A 35 -1.30 5.69 -1.20
C SER A 35 -2.57 6.32 -0.64
N ALA A 36 -3.51 6.69 -1.50
CA ALA A 36 -4.81 7.22 -1.11
C ALA A 36 -5.66 6.16 -0.37
N THR A 37 -5.67 4.92 -0.87
CA THR A 37 -6.37 3.77 -0.28
C THR A 37 -5.62 3.09 0.87
N MET A 38 -4.36 3.46 1.11
CA MET A 38 -3.38 2.71 1.91
C MET A 38 -3.09 1.29 1.41
N MET A 39 -3.53 0.89 0.22
CA MET A 39 -3.07 -0.36 -0.40
C MET A 39 -1.55 -0.34 -0.65
N ASN A 40 -0.95 0.82 -0.91
CA ASN A 40 0.52 0.92 -1.02
C ASN A 40 1.20 0.39 0.24
N LYS A 41 0.70 0.84 1.41
CA LYS A 41 1.22 0.38 2.70
C LYS A 41 0.91 -1.10 2.95
N GLY A 42 -0.24 -1.60 2.47
CA GLY A 42 -0.55 -3.03 2.49
C GLY A 42 0.43 -3.88 1.67
N LEU A 43 0.80 -3.43 0.47
CA LEU A 43 1.81 -4.08 -0.36
C LEU A 43 3.20 -4.02 0.30
N GLU A 44 3.56 -2.89 0.92
CA GLU A 44 4.83 -2.74 1.68
C GLU A 44 4.87 -3.65 2.93
N VAL A 45 3.74 -3.95 3.58
CA VAL A 45 3.67 -4.95 4.66
C VAL A 45 4.01 -6.35 4.13
N ILE A 46 3.43 -6.71 2.97
CA ILE A 46 3.73 -7.99 2.31
C ILE A 46 5.21 -8.04 1.89
N GLU A 47 5.74 -6.95 1.37
CA GLU A 47 7.16 -6.83 1.01
C GLU A 47 8.07 -7.00 2.24
N ALA A 48 7.79 -6.30 3.35
CA ALA A 48 8.56 -6.40 4.58
C ALA A 48 8.60 -7.82 5.15
N ARG A 49 7.47 -8.56 5.07
CA ARG A 49 7.41 -9.99 5.43
C ARG A 49 8.45 -10.81 4.67
N TRP A 50 8.62 -10.56 3.37
CA TRP A 50 9.52 -11.32 2.51
C TRP A 50 10.98 -10.84 2.61
N LEU A 51 11.23 -9.54 2.65
CA LEU A 51 12.59 -8.97 2.71
C LEU A 51 13.26 -9.22 4.06
N PHE A 52 12.50 -9.15 5.16
CA PHE A 52 13.05 -9.21 6.52
C PHE A 52 12.63 -10.47 7.30
N ASN A 53 11.87 -11.36 6.66
CA ASN A 53 11.33 -12.57 7.28
C ASN A 53 10.46 -12.30 8.54
N ALA A 54 9.87 -11.10 8.67
CA ALA A 54 9.02 -10.71 9.79
C ALA A 54 7.61 -11.27 9.65
N THR A 55 7.09 -11.97 10.65
CA THR A 55 5.71 -12.47 10.65
C THR A 55 4.69 -11.30 10.59
N PRO A 56 3.44 -11.54 10.15
CA PRO A 56 2.43 -10.48 10.09
C PRO A 56 2.19 -9.77 11.42
N ASP A 57 2.38 -10.45 12.55
CA ASP A 57 2.15 -9.89 13.88
C ASP A 57 3.40 -9.14 14.42
N GLU A 58 4.54 -9.25 13.74
CA GLU A 58 5.76 -8.46 14.00
C GLU A 58 5.81 -7.16 13.15
N ILE A 59 4.78 -6.89 12.34
CA ILE A 59 4.74 -5.70 11.47
C ILE A 59 3.61 -4.77 11.94
N GLU A 60 4.00 -3.61 12.49
CA GLU A 60 3.07 -2.54 12.85
C GLU A 60 3.04 -1.45 11.78
N VAL A 61 1.82 -0.99 11.43
CA VAL A 61 1.63 0.16 10.54
C VAL A 61 1.24 1.38 11.35
N VAL A 62 2.10 2.40 11.31
CA VAL A 62 1.85 3.72 11.90
C VAL A 62 1.77 4.80 10.82
N ILE A 63 0.87 5.76 11.00
CA ILE A 63 0.78 6.93 10.12
C ILE A 63 1.73 8.00 10.65
N HIS A 64 2.71 8.38 9.82
CA HIS A 64 3.62 9.48 10.08
C HIS A 64 3.47 10.57 8.99
N PRO A 65 2.65 11.62 9.21
CA PRO A 65 2.26 12.58 8.17
C PRO A 65 3.43 13.39 7.61
N GLN A 66 4.46 13.63 8.41
CA GLN A 66 5.62 14.43 8.01
C GLN A 66 6.56 13.68 7.07
N SER A 67 6.47 12.34 7.01
CA SER A 67 7.31 11.50 6.14
C SER A 67 8.83 11.73 6.33
N ILE A 68 9.25 12.07 7.56
CA ILE A 68 10.65 12.26 7.93
C ILE A 68 11.26 10.98 8.50
N ILE A 69 10.52 10.31 9.39
CA ILE A 69 10.84 8.94 9.82
C ILE A 69 10.28 7.99 8.78
N HIS A 70 11.15 7.28 8.07
CA HIS A 70 10.74 6.44 6.94
C HIS A 70 10.31 5.05 7.36
N SER A 71 10.93 4.48 8.40
CA SER A 71 10.56 3.25 9.09
C SER A 71 11.39 3.09 10.37
N MET A 72 11.02 2.13 11.20
CA MET A 72 11.64 1.84 12.50
C MET A 72 11.79 0.32 12.68
N VAL A 73 12.75 -0.09 13.50
CA VAL A 73 12.97 -1.48 13.92
C VAL A 73 13.08 -1.52 15.43
N GLU A 74 12.23 -2.32 16.07
CA GLU A 74 12.27 -2.61 17.50
C GLU A 74 13.17 -3.81 17.79
N TYR A 75 13.96 -3.73 18.87
CA TYR A 75 14.85 -4.78 19.32
C TYR A 75 14.40 -5.35 20.68
N GLN A 76 14.89 -6.54 21.02
CA GLN A 76 14.48 -7.29 22.22
C GLN A 76 14.71 -6.55 23.55
N ASP A 77 15.60 -5.55 23.56
CA ASP A 77 15.87 -4.70 24.72
C ASP A 77 14.89 -3.51 24.85
N GLY A 78 13.90 -3.42 23.96
CA GLY A 78 12.94 -2.32 23.88
C GLY A 78 13.48 -1.08 23.17
N SER A 79 14.70 -1.12 22.62
CA SER A 79 15.24 -0.03 21.82
C SER A 79 14.61 -0.01 20.42
N VAL A 80 14.43 1.20 19.89
CA VAL A 80 13.91 1.43 18.54
C VAL A 80 14.95 2.21 17.74
N ILE A 81 15.34 1.66 16.58
CA ILE A 81 16.21 2.35 15.62
C ILE A 81 15.35 2.81 14.45
N ALA A 82 15.42 4.10 14.14
CA ALA A 82 14.69 4.73 13.05
C ALA A 82 15.65 5.31 12.01
N GLN A 83 15.28 5.24 10.73
CA GLN A 83 15.95 6.00 9.68
C GLN A 83 15.16 7.28 9.38
N LEU A 84 15.86 8.42 9.44
CA LEU A 84 15.30 9.74 9.19
C LEU A 84 15.98 10.38 7.97
N SER A 85 15.18 10.96 7.07
CA SER A 85 15.68 11.82 5.99
C SER A 85 14.60 12.77 5.48
N ASN A 86 14.99 13.72 4.62
CA ASN A 86 14.03 14.43 3.79
C ASN A 86 13.33 13.41 2.86
N PRO A 87 12.04 13.61 2.51
CA PRO A 87 11.29 12.73 1.60
C PRO A 87 11.84 12.81 0.18
N ASP A 88 12.94 12.10 -0.06
CA ASP A 88 13.70 12.13 -1.32
C ASP A 88 14.28 10.75 -1.64
N MET A 89 13.87 10.19 -2.78
CA MET A 89 14.27 8.85 -3.23
C MET A 89 15.77 8.73 -3.52
N ARG A 90 16.51 9.84 -3.70
CA ARG A 90 17.96 9.78 -3.91
C ARG A 90 18.69 9.15 -2.72
N THR A 91 18.18 9.32 -1.50
CA THR A 91 18.77 8.72 -0.29
C THR A 91 18.72 7.19 -0.31
N PRO A 92 17.54 6.53 -0.42
CA PRO A 92 17.46 5.07 -0.46
C PRO A 92 18.11 4.47 -1.72
N ILE A 93 18.03 5.14 -2.88
CA ILE A 93 18.69 4.67 -4.11
C ILE A 93 20.20 4.65 -3.95
N ALA A 94 20.81 5.75 -3.46
CA ALA A 94 22.25 5.80 -3.24
C ALA A 94 22.70 4.75 -2.23
N HIS A 95 21.95 4.57 -1.14
CA HIS A 95 22.22 3.53 -0.15
C HIS A 95 22.22 2.12 -0.76
N ALA A 96 21.20 1.78 -1.57
CA ALA A 96 21.12 0.47 -2.21
C ALA A 96 22.28 0.20 -3.18
N LEU A 97 22.80 1.22 -3.86
CA LEU A 97 23.91 1.10 -4.82
C LEU A 97 25.29 1.01 -4.16
N THR A 98 25.45 1.55 -2.95
CA THR A 98 26.78 1.67 -2.32
C THR A 98 26.93 0.92 -1.01
N TYR A 99 25.87 0.28 -0.51
CA TYR A 99 25.94 -0.49 0.73
C TYR A 99 27.14 -1.47 0.73
N PRO A 100 27.95 -1.52 1.80
CA PRO A 100 27.74 -0.90 3.12
C PRO A 100 28.23 0.55 3.24
N ASP A 101 28.87 1.10 2.21
CA ASP A 101 29.43 2.45 2.19
C ASP A 101 28.36 3.51 1.93
N ARG A 102 28.72 4.77 2.20
CA ARG A 102 27.86 5.94 1.97
C ARG A 102 28.53 6.92 1.02
N ILE A 103 27.73 7.47 0.10
CA ILE A 103 28.15 8.51 -0.84
C ILE A 103 27.27 9.75 -0.73
N ALA A 104 27.79 10.88 -1.19
CA ALA A 104 26.98 12.08 -1.38
C ALA A 104 25.96 11.86 -2.51
N CYS A 105 24.68 12.13 -2.24
CA CYS A 105 23.57 11.94 -3.19
C CYS A 105 22.82 13.25 -3.51
N GLY A 106 23.32 14.40 -3.04
CA GLY A 106 22.76 15.71 -3.32
C GLY A 106 21.44 16.02 -2.60
N VAL A 107 21.07 15.22 -1.60
CA VAL A 107 19.92 15.49 -0.72
C VAL A 107 20.35 16.50 0.35
N PRO A 108 19.55 17.57 0.62
CA PRO A 108 19.86 18.53 1.68
C PRO A 108 19.95 17.86 3.05
N TRP A 109 20.71 18.48 3.95
CA TRP A 109 20.77 18.07 5.35
C TRP A 109 19.40 18.19 6.02
N LEU A 110 19.09 17.23 6.91
CA LEU A 110 17.86 17.26 7.68
C LEU A 110 17.96 18.29 8.81
N GLU A 111 17.00 19.21 8.87
CA GLU A 111 16.97 20.27 9.90
C GLU A 111 15.82 20.05 10.88
N LEU A 112 16.01 19.19 11.88
CA LEU A 112 14.97 18.77 12.83
C LEU A 112 14.31 19.95 13.56
N ALA A 113 15.08 20.96 13.95
CA ALA A 113 14.56 22.15 14.62
C ALA A 113 13.60 22.97 13.73
N LYS A 114 13.79 22.95 12.40
CA LYS A 114 12.89 23.60 11.43
C LYS A 114 11.63 22.76 11.18
N ILE A 115 11.76 21.43 11.22
CA ILE A 115 10.63 20.50 11.09
C ILE A 115 9.70 20.64 12.30
N GLY A 116 10.28 20.75 13.50
CA GLY A 116 9.55 20.92 14.75
C GLY A 116 8.87 19.62 15.18
N THR A 117 7.63 19.41 14.76
CA THR A 117 6.78 18.33 15.29
C THR A 117 6.81 17.09 14.40
N LEU A 118 7.09 15.94 15.01
CA LEU A 118 6.85 14.62 14.43
C LEU A 118 5.66 13.99 15.17
N SER A 119 4.67 13.50 14.43
CA SER A 119 3.46 12.91 14.99
C SER A 119 3.23 11.51 14.45
N PHE A 120 2.58 10.68 15.25
CA PHE A 120 2.19 9.31 14.91
C PHE A 120 0.73 9.08 15.27
N GLU A 121 0.02 8.32 14.45
CA GLU A 121 -1.35 7.89 14.69
C GLU A 121 -1.58 6.50 14.12
N SER A 122 -2.49 5.72 14.72
CA SER A 122 -2.89 4.42 14.18
C SER A 122 -3.81 4.60 12.97
N PRO A 123 -3.72 3.73 11.93
CA PRO A 123 -4.64 3.77 10.80
C PRO A 123 -6.05 3.38 11.23
N ASP A 124 -7.05 4.04 10.64
CA ASP A 124 -8.47 3.73 10.84
C ASP A 124 -8.92 2.66 9.84
N PRO A 125 -9.26 1.42 10.28
CA PRO A 125 -9.67 0.35 9.38
C PRO A 125 -10.95 0.64 8.58
N ALA A 126 -11.85 1.48 9.12
CA ALA A 126 -13.06 1.89 8.40
C ALA A 126 -12.73 2.86 7.25
N ARG A 127 -11.68 3.66 7.41
CA ARG A 127 -11.18 4.59 6.37
C ARG A 127 -10.31 3.88 5.32
N PHE A 128 -9.57 2.86 5.75
CA PHE A 128 -8.56 2.19 4.93
C PHE A 128 -8.72 0.66 4.92
N PRO A 129 -9.84 0.12 4.41
CA PRO A 129 -10.10 -1.33 4.40
C PRO A 129 -9.09 -2.13 3.57
N CYS A 130 -8.47 -1.50 2.57
CA CYS A 130 -7.39 -2.08 1.77
C CYS A 130 -6.20 -2.54 2.63
N LEU A 131 -5.87 -1.82 3.70
CA LEU A 131 -4.79 -2.23 4.60
C LEU A 131 -5.11 -3.55 5.30
N SER A 132 -6.33 -3.69 5.82
CA SER A 132 -6.79 -4.93 6.46
C SER A 132 -6.77 -6.11 5.49
N LEU A 133 -7.20 -5.91 4.24
CA LEU A 133 -7.16 -6.93 3.19
C LEU A 133 -5.74 -7.44 2.92
N ALA A 134 -4.72 -6.57 2.98
CA ALA A 134 -3.33 -6.99 2.81
C ALA A 134 -2.86 -7.91 3.94
N PHE A 135 -3.19 -7.59 5.19
CA PHE A 135 -2.91 -8.46 6.33
C PHE A 135 -3.69 -9.78 6.26
N GLU A 136 -4.96 -9.75 5.88
CA GLU A 136 -5.79 -10.95 5.66
C GLU A 136 -5.16 -11.87 4.59
N ALA A 137 -4.78 -11.32 3.43
CA ALA A 137 -4.14 -12.07 2.36
C ALA A 137 -2.77 -12.63 2.77
N LEU A 138 -1.98 -11.84 3.51
CA LEU A 138 -0.68 -12.28 4.00
C LEU A 138 -0.80 -13.46 4.97
N ARG A 139 -1.78 -13.43 5.88
CA ARG A 139 -2.07 -14.53 6.82
C ARG A 139 -2.62 -15.77 6.11
N ALA A 140 -3.43 -15.59 5.06
CA ALA A 140 -3.97 -16.69 4.28
C ALA A 140 -2.87 -17.48 3.55
N GLY A 141 -1.77 -16.83 3.16
CA GLY A 141 -0.65 -17.47 2.47
C GLY A 141 -1.00 -17.98 1.07
N GLY A 142 -0.21 -18.92 0.55
CA GLY A 142 -0.37 -19.43 -0.81
C GLY A 142 -0.31 -18.31 -1.86
N ALA A 143 -1.28 -18.28 -2.77
CA ALA A 143 -1.39 -17.26 -3.81
C ALA A 143 -2.18 -16.01 -3.40
N ALA A 144 -2.64 -15.89 -2.15
CA ALA A 144 -3.58 -14.84 -1.75
C ALA A 144 -3.02 -13.41 -1.97
N THR A 145 -1.74 -13.18 -1.71
CA THR A 145 -1.09 -11.87 -1.95
C THR A 145 -0.92 -11.56 -3.43
N ALA A 146 -0.67 -12.58 -4.28
CA ALA A 146 -0.63 -12.42 -5.73
C ALA A 146 -2.02 -12.08 -6.30
N ILE A 147 -3.06 -12.77 -5.82
CA ILE A 147 -4.46 -12.48 -6.15
C ILE A 147 -4.83 -11.04 -5.75
N LEU A 148 -4.45 -10.63 -4.54
CA LEU A 148 -4.70 -9.27 -4.05
C LEU A 148 -4.03 -8.21 -4.96
N ASN A 149 -2.76 -8.40 -5.30
CA ASN A 149 -2.04 -7.47 -6.18
C ASN A 149 -2.71 -7.38 -7.56
N ALA A 150 -3.02 -8.53 -8.16
CA ALA A 150 -3.62 -8.60 -9.49
C ALA A 150 -5.01 -7.93 -9.53
N ALA A 151 -5.85 -8.18 -8.52
CA ALA A 151 -7.15 -7.52 -8.37
C ALA A 151 -6.99 -6.01 -8.16
N ASN A 152 -5.99 -5.58 -7.37
CA ASN A 152 -5.69 -4.17 -7.14
C ASN A 152 -5.31 -3.42 -8.42
N GLU A 153 -4.46 -4.00 -9.26
CA GLU A 153 -4.09 -3.37 -10.53
C GLU A 153 -5.31 -3.13 -11.42
N VAL A 154 -6.21 -4.12 -11.53
CA VAL A 154 -7.44 -4.00 -12.33
C VAL A 154 -8.40 -2.98 -11.73
N ALA A 155 -8.62 -3.02 -10.42
CA ALA A 155 -9.54 -2.11 -9.73
C ALA A 155 -9.06 -0.65 -9.73
N VAL A 156 -7.75 -0.43 -9.54
CA VAL A 156 -7.17 0.92 -9.60
C VAL A 156 -7.22 1.48 -11.02
N ALA A 157 -6.94 0.66 -12.05
CA ALA A 157 -7.10 1.09 -13.44
C ALA A 157 -8.55 1.50 -13.74
N ALA A 158 -9.52 0.68 -13.35
CA ALA A 158 -10.94 1.00 -13.53
C ALA A 158 -11.37 2.26 -12.75
N PHE A 159 -10.86 2.48 -11.53
CA PHE A 159 -11.10 3.72 -10.79
C PHE A 159 -10.53 4.93 -11.52
N LEU A 160 -9.27 4.86 -11.96
CA LEU A 160 -8.59 5.92 -12.72
C LEU A 160 -9.32 6.27 -14.03
N ASP A 161 -9.99 5.30 -14.64
CA ASP A 161 -10.80 5.47 -15.87
C ASP A 161 -12.26 5.85 -15.57
N HIS A 162 -12.60 6.21 -14.33
CA HIS A 162 -13.95 6.58 -13.87
C HIS A 162 -15.01 5.47 -14.05
N GLN A 163 -14.59 4.21 -14.12
CA GLN A 163 -15.46 3.03 -14.26
C GLN A 163 -15.75 2.36 -12.91
N LEU A 164 -15.06 2.75 -11.84
CA LEU A 164 -15.25 2.19 -10.51
C LEU A 164 -15.22 3.33 -9.49
N PRO A 165 -16.18 3.41 -8.53
CA PRO A 165 -16.07 4.37 -7.43
C PRO A 165 -14.92 4.01 -6.49
N TYR A 166 -14.41 4.98 -5.73
CA TYR A 166 -13.27 4.79 -4.82
C TYR A 166 -13.44 3.60 -3.85
N LEU A 167 -14.60 3.48 -3.18
CA LEU A 167 -14.89 2.35 -2.29
C LEU A 167 -15.08 1.02 -3.03
N GLY A 168 -15.35 1.07 -4.34
CA GLY A 168 -15.43 -0.08 -5.22
C GLY A 168 -14.08 -0.82 -5.36
N ILE A 169 -12.95 -0.13 -5.12
CA ILE A 169 -11.62 -0.77 -5.10
C ILE A 169 -11.58 -1.86 -4.03
N SER A 170 -11.76 -1.48 -2.76
CA SER A 170 -11.72 -2.44 -1.64
C SER A 170 -12.79 -3.53 -1.76
N ALA A 171 -13.99 -3.19 -2.29
CA ALA A 171 -15.05 -4.16 -2.50
C ALA A 171 -14.67 -5.21 -3.54
N THR A 172 -14.07 -4.80 -4.66
CA THR A 172 -13.61 -5.70 -5.73
C THR A 172 -12.50 -6.62 -5.24
N LEU A 173 -11.55 -6.10 -4.45
CA LEU A 173 -10.45 -6.89 -3.89
C LEU A 173 -10.98 -7.98 -2.96
N ARG A 174 -11.86 -7.60 -2.02
CA ARG A 174 -12.49 -8.55 -1.10
C ARG A 174 -13.25 -9.64 -1.85
N ALA A 175 -14.13 -9.26 -2.78
CA ALA A 175 -14.92 -10.20 -3.55
C ALA A 175 -14.04 -11.12 -4.44
N THR A 176 -12.93 -10.62 -4.98
CA THR A 176 -12.00 -11.43 -5.78
C THR A 176 -11.30 -12.48 -4.91
N LEU A 177 -10.79 -12.08 -3.74
CA LEU A 177 -10.19 -13.00 -2.76
C LEU A 177 -11.20 -14.07 -2.30
N GLU A 178 -12.42 -13.66 -1.96
CA GLU A 178 -13.48 -14.58 -1.52
C GLU A 178 -13.89 -15.58 -2.60
N ARG A 179 -13.98 -15.12 -3.86
CA ARG A 179 -14.42 -15.96 -4.98
C ARG A 179 -13.36 -16.98 -5.42
N ILE A 180 -12.09 -16.63 -5.34
CA ILE A 180 -10.99 -17.58 -5.61
C ILE A 180 -10.78 -18.51 -4.41
N GLY A 181 -10.88 -17.98 -3.20
CA GLY A 181 -10.66 -18.72 -1.96
C GLY A 181 -9.19 -19.12 -1.76
N SER A 182 -8.98 -20.16 -0.96
CA SER A 182 -7.63 -20.67 -0.69
C SER A 182 -7.05 -21.31 -1.94
N ARG A 183 -5.87 -20.82 -2.36
CA ARG A 183 -5.15 -21.33 -3.51
C ARG A 183 -3.68 -21.54 -3.13
N PRO A 184 -3.26 -22.80 -2.89
CA PRO A 184 -1.85 -23.12 -2.73
C PRO A 184 -1.06 -22.71 -3.97
N ALA A 185 0.19 -22.31 -3.78
CA ALA A 185 1.12 -22.04 -4.86
C ALA A 185 2.47 -22.67 -4.53
N HIS A 186 2.94 -23.55 -5.41
CA HIS A 186 4.20 -24.28 -5.25
C HIS A 186 5.16 -24.03 -6.41
N SER A 187 4.72 -23.27 -7.42
CA SER A 187 5.47 -22.94 -8.62
C SER A 187 5.13 -21.52 -9.11
N LEU A 188 5.95 -21.00 -10.02
CA LEU A 188 5.65 -19.75 -10.72
C LEU A 188 4.38 -19.87 -11.58
N ASP A 189 4.14 -21.05 -12.18
CA ASP A 189 2.95 -21.28 -12.99
C ASP A 189 1.67 -21.21 -12.16
N ASP A 190 1.68 -21.70 -10.91
CA ASP A 190 0.54 -21.54 -9.99
C ASP A 190 0.25 -20.06 -9.71
N LEU A 191 1.30 -19.24 -9.53
CA LEU A 191 1.18 -17.81 -9.28
C LEU A 191 0.68 -17.07 -10.52
N PHE A 192 1.18 -17.38 -11.71
CA PHE A 192 0.69 -16.80 -12.96
C PHE A 192 -0.77 -17.17 -13.23
N ALA A 193 -1.16 -18.41 -12.96
CA ALA A 193 -2.54 -18.86 -13.10
C ALA A 193 -3.47 -18.19 -12.06
N ALA A 194 -2.98 -17.92 -10.85
CA ALA A 194 -3.71 -17.18 -9.83
C ALA A 194 -3.87 -15.70 -10.19
N ASP A 195 -2.82 -15.04 -10.69
CA ASP A 195 -2.87 -13.66 -11.18
C ASP A 195 -3.87 -13.52 -12.33
N GLN A 196 -3.80 -14.37 -13.36
CA GLN A 196 -4.71 -14.31 -14.51
C GLN A 196 -6.18 -14.48 -14.10
N GLU A 197 -6.47 -15.45 -13.23
CA GLU A 197 -7.82 -15.68 -12.74
C GLU A 197 -8.33 -14.51 -11.87
N ALA A 198 -7.47 -13.93 -11.04
CA ALA A 198 -7.79 -12.76 -10.24
C ALA A 198 -8.13 -11.55 -11.12
N ARG A 199 -7.36 -11.30 -12.18
CA ARG A 199 -7.65 -10.22 -13.14
C ARG A 199 -8.99 -10.44 -13.82
N ARG A 200 -9.27 -11.67 -14.26
CA ARG A 200 -10.53 -12.04 -14.91
C ARG A 200 -11.72 -11.81 -13.99
N ILE A 201 -11.66 -12.32 -12.76
CA ILE A 201 -12.73 -12.17 -11.76
C ILE A 201 -12.92 -10.70 -11.39
N ALA A 202 -11.85 -9.95 -11.15
CA ALA A 202 -11.95 -8.53 -10.82
C ALA A 202 -12.63 -7.74 -11.95
N ALA A 203 -12.25 -7.98 -13.21
CA ALA A 203 -12.86 -7.35 -14.37
C ALA A 203 -14.36 -7.70 -14.50
N ASP A 204 -14.74 -8.97 -14.32
CA ASP A 204 -16.14 -9.41 -14.34
C ASP A 204 -16.96 -8.71 -13.24
N LEU A 205 -16.42 -8.62 -12.02
CA LEU A 205 -17.07 -7.94 -10.89
C LEU A 205 -17.30 -6.45 -11.19
N ILE A 206 -16.31 -5.76 -11.73
CA ILE A 206 -16.41 -4.34 -12.12
C ILE A 206 -17.45 -4.15 -13.23
N ALA A 207 -17.47 -5.01 -14.24
CA ALA A 207 -18.44 -4.96 -15.33
C ALA A 207 -19.89 -5.18 -14.84
N THR A 208 -20.10 -6.00 -13.80
CA THR A 208 -21.43 -6.18 -13.22
C THR A 208 -21.91 -5.00 -12.36
N GLN A 209 -21.00 -4.25 -11.74
CA GLN A 209 -21.31 -3.06 -10.94
C GLN A 209 -21.64 -1.83 -11.80
N THR A 210 -21.14 -1.79 -13.03
CA THR A 210 -21.30 -0.66 -13.96
C THR A 210 -22.52 -0.77 -14.88
N ARG A 211 -23.22 -1.90 -14.90
CA ARG A 211 -24.46 -2.03 -15.67
C ARG A 211 -25.56 -1.17 -15.03
N PRO A 212 -26.15 -0.20 -15.77
CA PRO A 212 -27.34 0.48 -15.29
C PRO A 212 -28.47 -0.55 -15.16
N VAL A 213 -29.20 -0.49 -14.06
CA VAL A 213 -30.50 -1.17 -13.88
C VAL A 213 -31.50 -0.55 -14.84
#